data_AF-A0A0S2FC85-F1
#
_entry.id   AF-A0A0S2FC85-F1
#
_cell.length_a   1.000
_cell.length_b   1.000
_cell.length_c   1.000
_cell.angle_alpha   90.00
_cell.angle_beta   90.00
_cell.angle_gamma   90.00
#
_symmetry.space_group_name_H-M   'P 1'
#
loop_
_entity.id
_entity.type
_entity.pdbx_description
1 polymer ?
#
loop_
_entity_poly.entity_id
_entity_poly.type
_entity_poly.pdbx_seq_one_letter_code
_entity_poly.pdbx_strand_id
1 'polypeptide(L)' 'MDIVAIVMVALGLYLAFKLVGFLLKSAMWLLVLAGLYYLIAPLAGWPVPW' A
#
# COMPACT_ATOMS: atom_id res chain seq x y z
N MET A 1 -31.03 -19.43 8.34
CA MET A 1 -29.79 -18.74 7.96
C MET A 1 -29.61 -17.59 8.91
N ASP A 2 -28.63 -17.66 9.81
CA ASP A 2 -28.41 -16.62 10.81
C ASP A 2 -27.84 -15.38 10.12
N ILE A 3 -28.64 -14.32 10.05
CA ILE A 3 -28.29 -13.02 9.44
C ILE A 3 -26.93 -12.50 9.95
N VAL A 4 -26.63 -12.75 11.23
CA VAL A 4 -25.36 -12.35 11.85
C VAL A 4 -24.16 -13.01 11.17
N ALA A 5 -24.26 -14.30 10.81
CA ALA A 5 -23.19 -15.01 10.11
C ALA A 5 -22.96 -14.43 8.70
N ILE A 6 -24.04 -14.09 7.99
CA ILE A 6 -23.97 -13.48 6.65
C ILE A 6 -23.30 -12.11 6.72
N VAL A 7 -23.66 -11.28 7.71
CA VAL A 7 -23.08 -9.94 7.90
C VAL A 7 -21.59 -10.03 8.24
N MET A 8 -21.19 -10.95 9.10
CA MET A 8 -19.78 -11.19 9.46
C MET A 8 -18.94 -11.57 8.24
N VAL A 9 -19.42 -12.48 7.40
CA VAL A 9 -18.72 -12.90 6.18
C VAL A 9 -18.60 -11.74 5.19
N ALA A 10 -19.68 -10.98 4.98
CA ALA A 10 -19.67 -9.83 4.09
C ALA A 10 -18.70 -8.73 4.56
N LEU A 11 -18.68 -8.43 5.86
CA LEU A 11 -17.74 -7.47 6.45
C LEU A 11 -16.29 -7.93 6.33
N GLY A 12 -16.02 -9.22 6.59
CA GLY A 12 -14.68 -9.80 6.46
C GLY A 12 -14.15 -9.67 5.03
N LEU A 13 -14.98 -10.02 4.03
CA LEU A 13 -14.63 -9.87 2.63
C LEU A 13 -14.39 -8.40 2.25
N TYR A 14 -15.30 -7.50 2.65
CA TYR A 14 -15.14 -6.07 2.39
C TYR A 14 -13.83 -5.51 2.93
N LEU A 15 -13.48 -5.84 4.18
CA LEU A 15 -12.24 -5.40 4.81
C LEU A 15 -11.01 -6.00 4.13
N ALA A 16 -11.05 -7.28 3.74
CA ALA A 16 -9.96 -7.93 3.02
C ALA A 16 -9.66 -7.22 1.69
N PHE A 17 -10.68 -6.94 0.87
CA PHE A 17 -10.49 -6.21 -0.38
C PHE A 17 -10.00 -4.78 -0.15
N LYS A 18 -10.51 -4.10 0.88
CA LYS A 18 -10.09 -2.75 1.24
C LYS A 18 -8.62 -2.70 1.67
N LEU A 19 -8.16 -3.71 2.42
CA LEU A 19 -6.77 -3.82 2.85
C LEU A 19 -5.83 -4.03 1.67
N VAL A 20 -6.18 -4.90 0.73
CA VAL A 20 -5.37 -5.13 -0.49
C VAL A 20 -5.23 -3.85 -1.31
N GLY A 21 -6.33 -3.12 -1.52
CA GLY A 21 -6.29 -1.83 -2.21
C GLY A 21 -5.41 -0.81 -1.49
N PHE A 22 -5.47 -0.76 -0.15
CA PHE A 22 -4.61 0.11 0.66
C PHE A 22 -3.13 -0.28 0.57
N LEU A 23 -2.81 -1.57 0.62
CA LEU A 23 -1.45 -2.09 0.50
C LEU A 23 -0.84 -1.77 -0.85
N LEU A 24 -1.57 -2.03 -1.95
CA LEU A 24 -1.11 -1.71 -3.30
C LEU A 24 -0.88 -0.21 -3.49
N LYS A 25 -1.80 0.63 -2.99
CA LYS A 25 -1.64 2.08 -3.05
C LYS A 25 -0.42 2.56 -2.27
N SER A 26 -0.19 2.00 -1.07
CA SER A 26 0.96 2.33 -0.23
C SER A 26 2.28 1.89 -0.87
N ALA A 27 2.31 0.68 -1.45
CA ALA A 27 3.46 0.18 -2.21
C ALA A 27 3.75 1.06 -3.43
N MET A 28 2.74 1.50 -4.17
CA MET A 28 2.90 2.40 -5.31
C MET A 28 3.54 3.73 -4.88
N TRP A 29 3.08 4.32 -3.77
CA TRP A 29 3.67 5.55 -3.25
C TRP A 29 5.10 5.36 -2.75
N LEU A 30 5.40 4.25 -2.08
CA LEU A 30 6.78 3.92 -1.69
C LEU A 30 7.69 3.82 -2.91
N LEU A 31 7.25 3.17 -3.98
CA LEU A 31 7.99 3.10 -5.24
C LEU A 31 8.20 4.48 -5.86
N VAL A 32 7.17 5.33 -5.88
CA VAL A 32 7.27 6.71 -6.38
C VAL A 32 8.28 7.52 -5.58
N LEU A 33 8.21 7.48 -4.25
CA LEU A 33 9.12 8.22 -3.37
C LEU A 33 10.56 7.70 -3.47
N ALA A 34 10.74 6.39 -3.52
CA ALA A 34 12.05 5.77 -3.69
C ALA A 34 12.66 6.12 -5.07
N GLY A 35 11.85 6.09 -6.13
CA GLY A 35 12.28 6.49 -7.47
C GLY A 35 12.67 7.97 -7.55
N LEU A 36 11.85 8.85 -6.97
CA LEU A 36 12.16 10.29 -6.86
C LEU A 36 13.45 10.53 -6.07
N TYR A 37 13.60 9.87 -4.92
CA TYR A 37 14.82 9.95 -4.12
C TYR A 37 16.04 9.52 -4.93
N TYR A 38 15.94 8.40 -5.64
CA TYR A 38 17.06 7.89 -6.44
C TYR A 38 17.47 8.85 -7.56
N LEU A 39 16.52 9.52 -8.20
CA LEU A 39 16.80 10.50 -9.25
C LEU A 39 17.40 11.81 -8.70
N ILE A 40 16.93 12.25 -7.53
CA ILE A 40 17.36 13.52 -6.92
C ILE A 40 18.66 13.36 -6.14
N ALA A 41 18.92 12.18 -5.55
CA ALA A 41 20.05 11.96 -4.66
C ALA A 41 21.42 12.27 -5.29
N PRO A 42 21.72 11.87 -6.55
CA PRO A 42 22.98 12.24 -7.21
C PRO A 42 23.13 13.75 -7.44
N LEU A 43 22.03 14.45 -7.71
CA LEU A 43 22.02 15.90 -7.93
C LEU A 43 22.16 16.67 -6.62
N ALA A 44 21.62 16.12 -5.53
CA ALA A 44 21.64 16.72 -4.20
C ALA A 44 22.86 16.31 -3.35
N GLY A 45 23.71 15.40 -3.84
CA GLY A 45 24.85 14.84 -3.10
C GLY A 45 24.42 13.99 -1.90
N TRP A 46 23.21 13.41 -1.93
CA TRP A 46 22.69 12.59 -0.84
C TRP A 46 23.25 11.16 -0.89
N PRO A 47 23.39 10.49 0.27
CA PRO A 47 23.92 9.14 0.33
C PRO A 47 22.98 8.15 -0.36
N VAL A 48 23.45 7.53 -1.44
CA VAL A 48 22.74 6.44 -2.10
C VAL A 48 23.05 5.11 -1.39
N PRO A 49 22.07 4.19 -1.27
CA PRO A 49 22.28 2.91 -0.58
C PRO A 49 23.19 1.89 -1.31
N TRP A 50 23.74 2.24 -2.48
CA TRP A 50 24.63 1.41 -3.32
C TRP A 50 25.70 2.28 -3.98
#